data_AF-A0A8B6F2M5-F1
#
_entry.id   AF-A0A8B6F2M5-F1
#
_cell.length_a   1.000
_cell.length_b   1.000
_cell.length_c   1.000
_cell.angle_alpha   90.00
_cell.angle_beta   90.00
_cell.angle_gamma   90.00
#
_symmetry.space_group_name_H-M   'P 1'
#
loop_
_entity.id
_entity.type
_entity.pdbx_description
1 polymer ?
#
loop_
_entity_poly.entity_id
_entity_poly.type
_entity_poly.pdbx_seq_one_letter_code
_entity_poly.pdbx_strand_id
1 'polypeptide(L)'
;MEKIFLNLRQYHSDYPETMKQHTVKDLCQKKPILRLVLATVDLGLGLNAPSFKRIIHCRPQTTLEKYMQEIGRAGRTGLFGY
;
A
#
# COMPACT_ATOMS: atom_id res chain seq x y z
N MET A 1 12.09 -11.93 21.27
CA MET A 1 11.61 -11.01 20.21
C MET A 1 10.16 -10.66 20.51
N GLU A 2 9.87 -9.39 20.71
CA GLU A 2 8.53 -8.88 21.01
C GLU A 2 7.69 -8.82 19.73
N LYS A 3 6.54 -9.49 19.69
CA LYS A 3 5.64 -9.47 18.53
C LYS A 3 4.85 -8.16 18.57
N ILE A 4 5.14 -7.26 17.64
CA ILE A 4 4.34 -6.06 17.44
C ILE A 4 3.05 -6.46 16.71
N PHE A 5 1.90 -6.26 17.35
CA PHE A 5 0.60 -6.49 16.71
C PHE A 5 0.29 -5.35 15.74
N LEU A 6 0.66 -5.56 14.47
CA LEU A 6 0.27 -4.69 13.36
C LEU A 6 -0.86 -5.35 12.58
N ASN A 7 -1.91 -4.59 12.28
CA ASN A 7 -2.91 -4.97 11.29
C ASN A 7 -2.26 -4.96 9.90
N LEU A 8 -1.87 -6.16 9.46
CA LEU A 8 -1.15 -6.45 8.23
C LEU A 8 -2.11 -7.08 7.20
N ARG A 9 -1.93 -6.74 5.92
CA ARG A 9 -2.43 -7.56 4.81
C ARG A 9 -1.37 -7.78 3.74
N GLN A 10 -1.49 -8.89 3.03
CA GLN A 10 -0.75 -9.17 1.82
C GLN A 10 -1.64 -8.92 0.61
N TYR A 11 -1.07 -8.50 -0.51
CA TYR A 11 -1.76 -8.29 -1.76
C TYR A 11 -0.90 -8.83 -2.91
N HIS A 12 -1.44 -9.80 -3.65
CA HIS A 12 -0.79 -10.40 -4.81
C HIS A 12 -1.84 -10.67 -5.90
N SER A 13 -1.40 -10.77 -7.15
CA SER A 13 -2.26 -11.06 -8.30
C SER A 13 -3.05 -12.36 -8.16
N ASP A 14 -2.44 -13.37 -7.54
CA ASP A 14 -3.02 -14.71 -7.38
C ASP A 14 -4.09 -14.79 -6.27
N TYR A 15 -4.31 -13.71 -5.53
CA TYR A 15 -5.33 -13.71 -4.48
C TYR A 15 -6.73 -13.62 -5.09
N PRO A 16 -7.74 -14.25 -4.45
CA PRO A 16 -9.12 -14.15 -4.88
C PRO A 16 -9.56 -12.70 -5.06
N GLU A 17 -10.34 -12.44 -6.09
CA GLU A 17 -10.81 -11.08 -6.42
C GLU A 17 -11.54 -10.42 -5.24
N THR A 18 -12.33 -11.20 -4.51
CA THR A 18 -13.03 -10.75 -3.29
C THR A 18 -12.07 -10.23 -2.21
N MET A 19 -10.92 -10.90 -2.01
CA MET A 19 -9.88 -10.50 -1.06
C MET A 19 -9.15 -9.24 -1.51
N LYS A 20 -8.85 -9.13 -2.81
CA LYS A 20 -8.24 -7.94 -3.41
C LYS A 20 -9.17 -6.73 -3.25
N GLN A 21 -10.45 -6.87 -3.58
CA GLN A 21 -11.47 -5.83 -3.43
C GLN A 21 -11.65 -5.40 -1.98
N HIS A 22 -11.70 -6.36 -1.05
CA HIS A 22 -11.82 -6.05 0.37
C HIS A 22 -10.62 -5.26 0.89
N THR A 23 -9.40 -5.65 0.49
CA THR A 23 -8.17 -4.93 0.87
C THR A 23 -8.11 -3.53 0.29
N VAL A 24 -8.47 -3.35 -0.99
CA VAL A 24 -8.56 -2.03 -1.63
C VAL A 24 -9.60 -1.15 -0.92
N LYS A 25 -10.78 -1.70 -0.61
CA LYS A 25 -11.84 -0.99 0.11
C LYS A 25 -11.37 -0.49 1.47
N ASP A 26 -10.66 -1.33 2.23
CA ASP A 26 -10.13 -0.98 3.55
C ASP A 26 -9.05 0.10 3.46
N LEU A 27 -8.17 0.01 2.47
CA LEU A 27 -7.10 0.99 2.23
C LEU A 27 -7.63 2.38 1.84
N CYS A 28 -8.71 2.43 1.06
CA CYS A 28 -9.31 3.68 0.58
C CYS A 28 -10.17 4.39 1.64
N GLN A 29 -10.34 3.83 2.84
CA GLN A 29 -11.04 4.51 3.93
C GLN A 29 -10.28 5.76 4.38
N LYS A 30 -11.01 6.79 4.86
CA LYS A 30 -10.40 8.01 5.43
C LYS A 30 -9.45 7.71 6.61
N LYS A 31 -9.79 6.69 7.40
CA LYS A 31 -9.00 6.20 8.54
C LYS A 31 -8.85 4.67 8.41
N PRO A 32 -7.89 4.18 7.61
CA PRO A 32 -7.72 2.75 7.39
C PRO A 32 -7.24 2.09 8.69
N ILE A 33 -7.85 0.94 9.03
CA ILE A 33 -7.42 0.10 10.17
C ILE A 33 -6.11 -0.64 9.87
N LEU A 34 -5.82 -0.84 8.58
CA LEU A 34 -4.61 -1.48 8.07
C LEU A 34 -3.42 -0.53 8.22
N ARG A 35 -2.40 -1.00 8.95
CA ARG A 35 -1.17 -0.22 9.19
C ARG A 35 -0.06 -0.58 8.22
N LEU A 36 -0.07 -1.80 7.68
CA LEU A 36 0.94 -2.32 6.78
C LEU A 36 0.28 -3.16 5.68
N VAL A 37 0.66 -2.92 4.44
CA VAL A 37 0.32 -3.79 3.33
C VAL A 37 1.61 -4.20 2.61
N LEU A 38 1.80 -5.52 2.48
CA LEU A 38 2.85 -6.10 1.66
C LEU A 38 2.25 -6.38 0.29
N ALA A 39 2.74 -5.70 -0.74
CA ALA A 39 2.20 -5.86 -2.08
C ALA A 39 3.31 -5.94 -3.13
N THR A 40 3.02 -6.62 -4.24
CA THR A 40 3.81 -6.51 -5.46
C THR A 40 3.36 -5.31 -6.28
N VAL A 41 4.07 -5.07 -7.39
CA VAL A 41 3.78 -4.02 -8.39
C VAL A 41 2.31 -4.08 -8.87
N ASP A 42 1.69 -5.25 -8.78
CA ASP A 42 0.31 -5.52 -9.19
C ASP A 42 -0.76 -4.88 -8.27
N LEU A 43 -0.37 -4.21 -7.19
CA LEU A 43 -1.25 -3.29 -6.47
C LEU A 43 -1.59 -2.12 -7.40
N GLY A 44 -2.60 -2.36 -8.25
CA GLY A 44 -2.74 -1.78 -9.57
C GLY A 44 -2.89 -0.26 -9.66
N LEU A 45 -2.91 0.18 -10.91
CA LEU A 45 -3.31 1.52 -11.34
C LEU A 45 -4.70 1.87 -10.76
N GLY A 46 -4.87 3.10 -10.28
CA GLY A 46 -6.17 3.60 -9.80
C GLY A 46 -6.47 3.44 -8.31
N LEU A 47 -5.60 2.78 -7.52
CA LEU A 47 -5.75 2.77 -6.06
C LEU A 47 -5.61 4.20 -5.47
N ASN A 48 -6.74 4.76 -5.02
CA ASN A 48 -6.81 6.07 -4.39
C ASN A 48 -6.92 5.97 -2.85
N ALA A 49 -5.84 5.53 -2.20
CA ALA A 49 -5.66 5.64 -0.76
C ALA A 49 -4.73 6.84 -0.42
N PRO A 50 -5.26 8.06 -0.19
CA PRO A 50 -4.44 9.23 0.10
C PRO A 50 -3.75 9.17 1.47
N SER A 51 -4.21 8.25 2.33
CA SER A 51 -3.72 8.00 3.69
C SER A 51 -2.34 7.32 3.76
N PHE A 52 -1.76 6.90 2.63
CA PHE A 52 -0.41 6.35 2.61
C PHE A 52 0.63 7.40 3.02
N LYS A 53 1.41 7.07 4.06
CA LYS A 53 2.47 7.94 4.59
C LYS A 53 3.86 7.56 4.10
N ARG A 54 4.12 6.26 3.92
CA ARG A 54 5.44 5.72 3.57
C ARG A 54 5.28 4.58 2.59
N ILE A 55 6.20 4.51 1.64
CA ILE A 55 6.40 3.38 0.73
C ILE A 55 7.81 2.84 1.01
N ILE A 56 7.93 1.52 1.18
CA ILE A 56 9.19 0.84 1.43
C ILE A 56 9.39 -0.16 0.30
N HIS A 57 10.45 0.02 -0.48
CA HIS A 57 10.85 -0.91 -1.52
C HIS A 57 11.77 -1.97 -0.95
N CYS A 58 11.30 -3.22 -0.87
CA CYS A 58 12.14 -4.35 -0.44
C CYS A 58 13.18 -4.75 -1.50
N ARG A 59 12.98 -4.34 -2.76
CA ARG A 59 13.85 -4.58 -3.90
C ARG A 59 13.83 -3.38 -4.85
N PRO A 60 14.90 -3.12 -5.61
CA PRO A 60 14.90 -2.09 -6.64
C PRO A 60 13.88 -2.43 -7.73
N GLN A 61 13.26 -1.39 -8.30
CA GLN A 61 12.30 -1.54 -9.38
C GLN A 61 12.98 -1.73 -10.73
N THR A 62 12.27 -2.40 -11.64
CA THR A 62 12.77 -2.70 -13.00
C THR A 62 12.93 -1.46 -13.88
N THR A 63 12.17 -0.39 -13.62
CA THR A 63 12.26 0.88 -14.34
C THR A 63 12.06 2.07 -13.39
N LEU A 64 12.58 3.23 -13.78
CA LEU A 64 12.38 4.49 -13.04
C LEU A 64 10.89 4.89 -13.00
N GLU A 65 10.14 4.69 -14.08
CA GLU A 65 8.72 5.06 -14.14
C GLU A 65 7.90 4.28 -13.12
N LYS A 66 8.16 2.97 -12.99
CA LYS A 66 7.53 2.13 -11.96
C LYS A 66 7.86 2.63 -10.56
N TYR A 67 9.14 2.93 -10.32
CA TYR A 67 9.58 3.51 -9.05
C TYR A 67 8.84 4.81 -8.73
N MET A 68 8.81 5.75 -9.68
CA MET A 68 8.13 7.06 -9.53
C MET A 68 6.62 6.89 -9.29
N GLN A 69 5.98 5.99 -10.01
CA GLN A 69 4.56 5.70 -9.85
C GLN A 69 4.23 5.14 -8.46
N GLU A 70 5.08 4.25 -7.95
CA GLU A 70 4.88 3.62 -6.64
C GLU A 70 5.10 4.59 -5.48
N ILE A 71 6.21 5.35 -5.48
CA ILE A 71 6.47 6.34 -4.43
C ILE A 71 5.41 7.45 -4.43
N GLY A 72 4.87 7.80 -5.60
CA GLY A 72 3.82 8.82 -5.76
C GLY A 72 2.48 8.47 -5.08
N ARG A 73 2.34 7.25 -4.55
CA ARG A 73 1.15 6.84 -3.78
C ARG A 73 1.11 7.46 -2.38
N ALA A 74 2.27 7.73 -1.79
CA ALA A 74 2.38 8.31 -0.44
C ALA A 74 2.39 9.85 -0.45
N GLY A 75 2.10 10.45 0.71
CA GLY A 75 2.24 11.90 0.92
C GLY A 75 1.14 12.77 0.32
N ARG A 76 0.08 12.17 -0.25
CA ARG A 76 -1.00 12.89 -0.95
C ARG A 76 -1.88 13.77 -0.06
N THR A 77 -1.81 13.62 1.25
CA THR A 77 -2.59 14.43 2.21
C THR A 77 -1.90 15.74 2.59
N GLY A 78 -0.65 15.98 2.16
CA GLY A 78 0.13 17.17 2.56
C GLY A 78 0.48 17.24 4.06
N LEU A 79 -0.01 16.29 4.85
CA LEU A 79 0.29 16.13 6.27
C LEU A 79 1.59 15.33 6.41
N PHE A 80 2.72 16.03 6.43
CA PHE A 80 4.00 15.44 6.85
C PHE A 80 3.95 15.21 8.36
N GLY A 81 3.71 13.96 8.76
CA GLY A 81 3.85 13.54 10.15
C GLY A 81 5.30 13.16 10.41
N TYR A 82 6.01 14.00 11.15
CA TYR A 82 7.24 13.63 11.86
C TYR A 82 6.93 12.53 12.90
#